data_AF-A0A1H6V2Q9-F1
#
_entry.id   AF-A0A1H6V2Q9-F1
#
_cell.length_a   1.000
_cell.length_b   1.000
_cell.length_c   1.000
_cell.angle_alpha   90.00
_cell.angle_beta   90.00
_cell.angle_gamma   90.00
#
_symmetry.space_group_name_H-M   'P 1'
#
loop_
_entity.id
_entity.type
_entity.pdbx_description
1 polymer ?
#
loop_
_entity_poly.entity_id
_entity_poly.type
_entity_poly.pdbx_seq_one_letter_code
_entity_poly.pdbx_strand_id
1 'polypeptide(L)' 'LKTLRKHLSAIRNTFIYPYNNGRIEGINNKIKVLNRVAYGYRNFSNYKNRILLHFKLNPNTTELSYKKNEEHVLAA' A
#
# COMPACT_ATOMS: atom_id res chain seq x y z
N LEU A 1 4.24 -24.79 15.84
CA LEU A 1 5.49 -25.05 15.06
C LEU A 1 5.29 -25.25 13.55
N LYS A 2 4.17 -25.83 13.07
CA LYS A 2 3.95 -26.08 11.62
C LYS A 2 4.03 -24.80 10.76
N THR A 3 3.41 -23.69 11.20
CA THR A 3 3.41 -22.42 10.47
C THR A 3 4.81 -21.80 10.35
N LEU A 4 5.60 -21.82 11.44
CA LEU A 4 6.98 -21.34 11.42
C LEU A 4 7.86 -22.14 10.48
N ARG A 5 7.74 -23.48 10.48
CA ARG A 5 8.48 -24.34 9.54
C ARG A 5 8.06 -24.06 8.08
N LYS A 6 6.77 -23.82 7.82
CA LYS A 6 6.25 -23.48 6.48
C LYS A 6 6.81 -22.16 5.95
N HIS A 7 7.00 -21.15 6.80
CA HIS A 7 7.44 -19.80 6.40
C HIS A 7 8.93 -19.53 6.68
N LEU A 8 9.71 -20.56 7.01
CA LEU A 8 11.12 -20.41 7.40
C LEU A 8 11.96 -19.72 6.32
N SER A 9 11.70 -19.99 5.05
CA SER A 9 12.38 -19.33 3.92
C SER A 9 12.13 -17.83 3.88
N ALA A 10 10.89 -17.39 4.07
CA ALA A 10 10.54 -15.98 4.13
C ALA A 10 11.18 -15.30 5.35
N ILE A 11 11.16 -15.95 6.51
CA ILE A 11 11.82 -15.47 7.73
C ILE A 11 13.34 -15.34 7.52
N ARG A 12 13.98 -16.29 6.83
CA ARG A 12 15.40 -16.17 6.48
C ARG A 12 15.66 -14.95 5.59
N ASN A 13 14.79 -14.71 4.61
CA ASN A 13 14.92 -13.58 3.70
C ASN A 13 14.82 -12.23 4.42
N THR A 14 14.03 -12.12 5.50
CA THR A 14 13.95 -10.85 6.26
C THR A 14 15.25 -10.45 6.95
N PHE A 15 16.17 -11.40 7.20
CA PHE A 15 17.50 -11.10 7.75
C PHE A 15 18.53 -10.76 6.68
N ILE A 16 18.32 -11.21 5.43
CA ILE A 16 19.25 -11.01 4.31
C ILE A 16 19.02 -9.66 3.64
N TYR A 17 17.75 -9.28 3.47
CA TYR A 17 17.39 -8.06 2.76
C TYR A 17 16.99 -6.94 3.74
N PRO A 18 17.28 -5.67 3.42
CA PRO A 18 16.94 -4.54 4.28
C PRO A 18 15.45 -4.14 4.21
N TYR A 19 14.62 -4.90 3.48
CA TYR A 19 13.20 -4.61 3.32
C TYR A 19 12.41 -5.02 4.56
N ASN A 20 11.59 -4.12 5.06
CA ASN A 20 10.66 -4.38 6.15
C ASN A 20 9.22 -4.11 5.74
N ASN A 21 8.29 -4.82 6.36
CA ASN A 21 6.86 -4.64 6.12
C ASN A 21 6.28 -3.47 6.94
N GLY A 22 7.06 -2.80 7.79
CA GLY A 22 6.56 -1.81 8.75
C GLY A 22 5.81 -0.66 8.08
N ARG A 23 6.27 -0.21 6.91
CA ARG A 23 5.58 0.84 6.14
C ARG A 23 4.21 0.36 5.63
N ILE A 24 4.14 -0.86 5.12
CA ILE A 24 2.90 -1.48 4.61
C ILE A 24 1.92 -1.73 5.78
N GLU A 25 2.42 -2.23 6.90
CA GLU A 25 1.64 -2.45 8.12
C GLU A 25 1.07 -1.14 8.67
N GLY A 26 1.87 -0.07 8.68
CA GLY A 26 1.43 1.27 9.07
C GLY A 26 0.28 1.80 8.19
N ILE A 27 0.39 1.64 6.87
CA ILE A 27 -0.67 1.99 5.92
C ILE A 27 -1.94 1.18 6.20
N ASN A 28 -1.81 -0.14 6.36
CA ASN A 28 -2.94 -1.02 6.65
C ASN A 28 -3.63 -0.67 7.97
N ASN A 29 -2.88 -0.32 9.02
CA ASN A 29 -3.44 0.13 10.28
C ASN A 29 -4.19 1.45 10.13
N LYS A 30 -3.64 2.41 9.38
CA LYS A 30 -4.32 3.69 9.15
C LYS A 30 -5.61 3.52 8.35
N ILE A 31 -5.64 2.64 7.34
CA ILE A 31 -6.87 2.29 6.62
C ILE A 31 -7.88 1.61 7.56
N LYS A 32 -7.45 0.70 8.43
CA LYS A 32 -8.33 0.10 9.44
C LYS A 32 -8.92 1.15 10.39
N VAL A 33 -8.15 2.17 10.79
CA VAL A 33 -8.68 3.30 11.57
C VAL A 33 -9.71 4.06 10.75
N LEU A 34 -9.42 4.40 9.49
CA LEU A 34 -10.36 5.10 8.60
C LEU A 34 -11.67 4.35 8.41
N ASN A 35 -11.63 3.02 8.28
CA ASN A 35 -12.81 2.16 8.24
C ASN A 35 -13.71 2.33 9.48
N ARG A 36 -13.12 2.36 10.69
CA ARG A 36 -13.87 2.53 11.96
C ARG A 36 -14.51 3.91 12.10
N VAL A 37 -14.00 4.92 11.41
CA VAL A 37 -14.59 6.26 11.38
C VAL A 37 -15.35 6.55 10.09
N ALA A 38 -15.54 5.53 9.24
CA ALA A 38 -16.27 5.62 7.97
C ALA A 38 -17.67 4.99 8.06
N TYR A 39 -18.22 4.81 9.26
CA TYR A 39 -19.63 4.44 9.39
C TYR A 39 -20.50 5.55 8.76
N GLY A 40 -21.46 5.15 7.91
CA GLY A 40 -22.35 6.08 7.20
C GLY A 40 -21.96 6.40 5.75
N TYR A 41 -20.80 5.94 5.26
CA TYR A 41 -20.50 6.00 3.82
C TYR A 41 -21.38 5.03 3.04
N ARG A 42 -22.36 5.56 2.29
CA ARG A 42 -23.22 4.77 1.38
C ARG A 42 -22.54 4.39 0.07
N ASN A 43 -21.54 5.15 -0.35
CA ASN A 43 -20.83 4.97 -1.62
C ASN A 43 -19.34 4.66 -1.37
N PHE A 44 -18.85 3.54 -1.90
CA PHE A 44 -17.46 3.12 -1.79
C PHE A 44 -16.48 4.13 -2.42
N SER A 45 -16.85 4.80 -3.50
CA SER A 45 -16.02 5.83 -4.14
C SER A 45 -15.69 6.96 -3.17
N ASN A 46 -16.65 7.36 -2.32
CA ASN A 46 -16.42 8.39 -1.31
C ASN A 46 -15.48 7.89 -0.20
N TYR A 47 -15.57 6.61 0.16
CA TYR A 47 -14.64 5.99 1.09
C TYR A 47 -13.21 5.91 0.51
N LYS A 48 -13.07 5.50 -0.75
CA LYS A 48 -11.80 5.48 -1.49
C LYS A 48 -11.18 6.86 -1.59
N ASN A 49 -11.96 7.89 -1.92
CA ASN A 49 -11.49 9.27 -1.99
C ASN A 49 -10.98 9.77 -0.63
N ARG A 50 -11.65 9.41 0.46
CA ARG A 50 -11.18 9.74 1.82
C ARG A 50 -9.85 9.07 2.16
N ILE A 51 -9.65 7.81 1.77
CA ILE A 51 -8.35 7.13 1.95
C ILE A 51 -7.26 7.88 1.15
N LEU A 52 -7.51 8.16 -0.13
CA LEU A 52 -6.56 8.85 -1.01
C LEU A 52 -6.18 10.24 -0.46
N LEU A 53 -7.17 11.01 0.00
CA LEU A 53 -6.97 12.30 0.63
C LEU A 53 -6.10 12.20 1.89
N HIS A 54 -6.37 11.22 2.76
CA HIS A 54 -5.60 11.03 3.99
C HIS A 54 -4.12 10.71 3.70
N PHE A 55 -3.82 9.97 2.63
CA PHE A 55 -2.44 9.69 2.22
C PHE A 55 -1.84 10.76 1.30
N LYS A 56 -2.56 11.86 1.03
CA LYS A 56 -2.17 12.91 0.08
C LYS A 56 -1.81 12.34 -1.30
N LEU A 57 -2.49 11.26 -1.69
CA LEU A 57 -2.31 10.62 -2.98
C LEU A 57 -3.27 11.27 -3.97
N ASN A 58 -2.72 12.07 -4.89
CA ASN A 58 -3.50 12.66 -5.96
C ASN A 58 -3.57 11.67 -7.14
N PRO A 59 -4.76 11.18 -7.51
CA PRO A 59 -4.90 10.19 -8.59
C PRO A 59 -4.34 10.70 -9.93
N ASN A 60 -4.55 11.99 -10.23
CA ASN A 60 -4.07 12.61 -11.46
C ASN A 60 -2.54 12.72 -11.54
N THR A 61 -1.85 12.78 -10.39
CA THR A 61 -0.37 12.84 -10.34
C THR A 61 0.23 11.45 -10.50
N THR A 62 -0.48 10.42 -10.03
CA THR A 62 -0.06 9.03 -10.18
C THR A 62 -0.08 8.61 -11.66
N GLU A 63 -1.14 8.92 -12.40
CA GLU A 63 -1.23 8.63 -13.84
C GLU A 63 -0.11 9.31 -14.64
N LEU A 64 0.21 10.57 -14.33
CA LEU A 64 1.32 11.29 -14.96
C LEU A 64 2.68 10.67 -14.63
N SER A 65 2.86 10.15 -13.40
CA SER A 65 4.10 9.47 -13.00
C SER A 65 4.27 8.11 -13.67
N TYR A 66 3.19 7.36 -13.87
CA TYR A 66 3.23 6.10 -14.61
C TYR A 66 3.56 6.33 -16.09
N LYS A 67 2.93 7.33 -16.74
CA LYS A 67 3.23 7.67 -18.13
C LYS A 67 4.68 8.12 -18.33
N LYS A 68 5.22 8.94 -17.42
CA LYS A 68 6.64 9.35 -17.47
C LYS A 68 7.60 8.18 -17.30
N ASN A 69 7.27 7.23 -16.44
CA ASN A 69 8.09 6.03 -16.25
C ASN A 69 8.03 5.09 -17.46
N GLU A 70 6.87 4.95 -18.11
CA GLU A 70 6.74 4.19 -19.37
C GLU A 70 7.54 4.84 -20.51
N GLU A 71 7.48 6.17 -20.65
CA GLU A 71 8.27 6.91 -21.65
C GLU A 71 9.79 6.73 -21.41
N HIS A 72 10.25 6.77 -20.17
CA HIS A 72 11.66 6.53 -19.82
C HIS A 72 12.11 5.08 -20.08
N VAL A 73 11.22 4.10 -19.92
CA VAL A 73 11.52 2.67 -20.16
C VAL A 73 11.52 2.35 -21.66
N LEU A 74 10.70 3.05 -22.46
CA LEU A 74 10.68 2.90 -23.93
C LEU A 74 11.83 3.67 -24.62
N ALA A 75 12.41 4.66 -23.94
CA ALA A 75 13.55 5.45 -24.42
C ALA A 75 14.93 4.86 -24.02
N ALA A 76 14.95 3.72 -23.33
CA ALA A 76 16.15 2.99 -22.90
C ALA A 76 16.26 1.64 -23.63
#